data_AF-A0A658NI61-F1
#
_entry.id   AF-A0A658NI61-F1
#
_cell.length_a   1.000
_cell.length_b   1.000
_cell.length_c   1.000
_cell.angle_alpha   90.00
_cell.angle_beta   90.00
_cell.angle_gamma   90.00
#
_symmetry.space_group_name_H-M   'P 1'
#
loop_
_entity.id
_entity.type
_entity.pdbx_description
1 polymer ?
#
loop_
_entity_poly.entity_id
_entity_poly.type
_entity_poly.pdbx_seq_one_letter_code
_entity_poly.pdbx_strand_id
1 'polypeptide(L)'
;IAINASLTGHLVLSTLHPNDSAGAIPRLIDMGAEPFLVASALAGVMAQRLVRRLCPKCRKEIPLDLKWYDLPYPPSSQSVFEP
;
A
#
# COMPACT_ATOMS: atom_id res chain seq x y z
N ILE A 1 -0.57 -13.38 -20.40
CA ILE A 1 0.40 -12.50 -21.10
C ILE A 1 1.36 -11.84 -20.11
N ALA A 2 0.89 -11.03 -19.14
CA ALA A 2 1.75 -10.34 -18.17
C ALA A 2 2.76 -11.26 -17.45
N ILE A 3 2.29 -12.37 -16.86
CA ILE A 3 3.14 -13.35 -16.17
C ILE A 3 4.21 -13.95 -17.09
N ASN A 4 3.83 -14.35 -18.30
CA ASN A 4 4.78 -14.93 -19.26
C ASN A 4 5.80 -13.89 -19.73
N ALA A 5 5.40 -12.62 -19.90
CA ALA A 5 6.31 -11.54 -20.26
C ALA A 5 7.34 -11.27 -19.15
N SER A 6 6.94 -11.31 -17.88
CA SER A 6 7.87 -11.20 -16.75
C SER A 6 8.88 -12.36 -16.69
N LEU A 7 8.46 -13.58 -17.06
CA LEU A 7 9.34 -14.74 -17.08
C LEU A 7 10.31 -14.77 -18.27
N THR A 8 10.12 -13.90 -19.28
CA THR A 8 11.01 -13.77 -20.45
C THR A 8 11.88 -12.52 -20.40
N GLY A 9 12.07 -11.92 -19.22
CA GLY A 9 13.01 -10.82 -19.01
C GLY A 9 12.42 -9.42 -19.19
N HIS A 10 11.10 -9.28 -19.32
CA HIS A 10 10.45 -7.97 -19.35
C HIS A 10 10.03 -7.54 -17.94
N LEU A 11 10.35 -6.31 -17.54
CA LEU A 11 9.73 -5.74 -16.34
C LEU A 11 8.29 -5.33 -16.66
N VAL A 12 7.32 -5.98 -16.02
CA VAL A 12 5.90 -5.72 -16.22
C VAL A 12 5.34 -4.95 -15.03
N LEU A 13 4.68 -3.84 -15.31
CA LEU A 13 3.95 -3.04 -14.32
C LEU A 13 2.45 -3.10 -14.62
N SER A 14 1.64 -3.29 -13.58
CA SER A 14 0.18 -3.36 -13.69
C SER A 14 -0.47 -2.91 -12.39
N THR A 15 -1.79 -2.76 -12.41
CA THR A 15 -2.61 -2.37 -11.26
C THR A 15 -3.71 -3.38 -11.01
N LEU A 16 -4.04 -3.60 -9.73
CA LEU A 16 -5.19 -4.38 -9.28
C LEU A 16 -5.95 -3.56 -8.24
N HIS A 17 -7.18 -3.99 -7.92
CA HIS A 17 -8.03 -3.34 -6.92
C HIS A 17 -8.20 -4.16 -5.61
N PRO A 18 -7.13 -4.57 -4.90
CA PRO A 18 -7.21 -5.12 -3.55
C PRO A 18 -7.13 -4.01 -2.47
N ASN A 19 -7.53 -4.34 -1.25
CA ASN A 19 -7.52 -3.39 -0.11
C ASN A 19 -6.12 -3.17 0.50
N ASP A 20 -5.21 -4.12 0.30
CA ASP A 20 -3.84 -4.13 0.80
C ASP A 20 -2.90 -4.92 -0.14
N SER A 21 -1.60 -4.89 0.15
CA SER A 21 -0.59 -5.52 -0.71
C SER A 21 -0.70 -7.05 -0.72
N ALA A 22 -0.99 -7.67 0.43
CA ALA A 22 -1.05 -9.14 0.53
C ALA A 22 -2.24 -9.70 -0.27
N GLY A 23 -3.35 -8.95 -0.33
CA GLY A 23 -4.55 -9.29 -1.10
C GLY A 23 -4.35 -9.37 -2.61
N ALA A 24 -3.25 -8.87 -3.16
CA ALA A 24 -2.95 -9.02 -4.58
C ALA A 24 -2.62 -10.47 -4.99
N ILE A 25 -1.96 -11.24 -4.12
CA ILE A 25 -1.57 -12.63 -4.40
C ILE A 25 -2.79 -13.54 -4.59
N PRO A 26 -3.74 -13.66 -3.62
CA PRO A 26 -4.93 -14.47 -3.82
C PRO A 26 -5.75 -13.96 -4.99
N ARG A 27 -5.76 -12.64 -5.26
CA ARG A 27 -6.50 -12.10 -6.40
C ARG A 27 -5.95 -12.56 -7.75
N LEU A 28 -4.62 -12.68 -7.89
CA LEU A 28 -4.00 -13.23 -9.10
C LEU A 28 -4.36 -14.72 -9.28
N ILE A 29 -4.38 -15.48 -8.17
CA ILE A 29 -4.76 -16.90 -8.18
C ILE A 29 -6.23 -17.06 -8.57
N ASP A 30 -7.13 -16.26 -8.01
CA ASP A 30 -8.56 -16.23 -8.35
C ASP A 30 -8.81 -15.92 -9.83
N MET A 31 -7.90 -15.16 -10.46
CA MET A 31 -7.93 -14.82 -11.89
C MET A 31 -7.33 -15.92 -12.78
N GLY A 32 -6.93 -17.06 -12.21
CA GLY A 32 -6.41 -18.23 -12.92
C GLY A 32 -4.89 -18.26 -13.06
N ALA A 33 -4.14 -17.45 -12.30
CA ALA A 33 -2.69 -17.59 -12.25
C ALA A 33 -2.29 -18.79 -11.37
N GLU A 34 -1.45 -19.67 -11.90
CA GLU A 34 -0.87 -20.76 -11.12
C GLU A 34 0.01 -20.19 -9.98
N PRO A 35 -0.15 -20.65 -8.73
CA PRO A 35 0.57 -20.09 -7.58
C PRO A 35 2.09 -20.06 -7.75
N PHE A 36 2.68 -21.08 -8.38
CA PHE A 36 4.12 -21.15 -8.61
C PHE A 36 4.61 -20.09 -9.61
N LEU A 37 3.78 -19.72 -10.59
CA LEU A 37 4.10 -18.66 -11.55
C LEU A 37 4.06 -17.31 -10.85
N VAL A 38 3.09 -17.08 -9.97
CA VAL A 38 3.03 -15.84 -9.17
C VAL A 38 4.28 -15.71 -8.31
N ALA A 39 4.68 -16.78 -7.61
CA ALA A 39 5.88 -16.77 -6.78
C ALA A 39 7.17 -16.49 -7.57
N SER A 40 7.24 -16.93 -8.83
CA SER A 40 8.43 -16.77 -9.68
C SER A 40 8.46 -15.43 -10.43
N ALA A 41 7.30 -14.90 -10.80
CA ALA A 41 7.17 -13.70 -11.64
C ALA A 41 7.03 -12.40 -10.84
N LEU A 42 6.49 -12.45 -9.62
CA LEU A 42 6.13 -11.27 -8.85
C LEU A 42 7.35 -10.70 -8.11
N ALA A 43 7.79 -9.51 -8.49
CA ALA A 43 8.86 -8.80 -7.80
C ALA A 43 8.39 -8.10 -6.51
N GLY A 44 7.16 -7.58 -6.48
CA GLY A 44 6.61 -6.88 -5.31
C GLY A 44 5.22 -6.29 -5.57
N VAL A 45 4.56 -5.88 -4.47
CA VAL A 45 3.22 -5.27 -4.51
C VAL A 45 3.20 -4.02 -3.64
N MET A 46 2.67 -2.92 -4.18
CA MET A 46 2.50 -1.65 -3.47
C MET A 46 1.02 -1.35 -3.28
N ALA A 47 0.56 -1.31 -2.03
CA ALA A 47 -0.72 -0.72 -1.68
C ALA A 47 -0.59 0.78 -1.57
N GLN A 48 -1.39 1.52 -2.34
CA GLN A 48 -1.36 2.98 -2.36
C GLN A 48 -2.67 3.55 -1.81
N ARG A 49 -2.54 4.48 -0.86
CA ARG A 49 -3.65 5.32 -0.38
C ARG A 49 -3.28 6.78 -0.55
N LEU A 50 -4.25 7.59 -0.94
CA LEU A 50 -4.09 9.04 -1.03
C LEU A 50 -4.82 9.68 0.14
N VAL A 51 -4.10 10.55 0.86
CA VAL A 51 -4.67 11.37 1.93
C VAL A 51 -4.59 12.83 1.54
N ARG A 52 -5.59 13.61 1.94
CA ARG A 52 -5.60 15.06 1.69
C ARG A 52 -4.51 15.72 2.53
N ARG A 53 -3.81 16.68 1.95
CA ARG A 53 -2.91 17.57 2.69
C ARG A 53 -3.72 18.69 3.34
N LEU A 54 -3.47 18.96 4.61
CA LEU A 54 -4.07 20.10 5.29
C LEU A 54 -3.50 21.41 4.76
N CYS A 55 -4.33 22.45 4.70
CA CYS A 55 -3.90 23.77 4.27
C CYS A 55 -2.88 24.35 5.26
N PRO A 56 -1.70 24.81 4.81
CA PRO A 56 -0.67 25.32 5.71
C PRO A 56 -1.06 26.65 6.39
N LYS A 57 -2.11 27.34 5.91
CA LYS A 57 -2.55 28.65 6.42
C LYS A 57 -3.62 28.57 7.51
N CYS A 58 -4.50 27.56 7.48
CA CYS A 58 -5.64 27.47 8.39
C CYS A 58 -5.60 26.29 9.36
N ARG A 59 -4.73 25.30 9.12
CA ARG A 59 -4.57 24.16 10.01
C ARG A 59 -4.22 24.61 11.42
N LYS A 60 -4.77 23.93 12.43
CA LYS A 60 -4.47 24.21 13.83
C LYS A 60 -3.63 23.09 14.41
N GLU A 61 -2.61 23.46 15.18
CA GLU A 61 -1.79 22.50 15.91
C GLU A 61 -2.47 22.17 17.24
N ILE A 62 -2.68 20.88 17.49
CA ILE A 62 -3.28 20.36 18.71
C ILE A 62 -2.36 19.31 19.33
N PRO A 63 -2.39 19.13 20.66
CA PRO A 63 -1.66 18.03 21.30
C PRO A 63 -2.16 16.69 20.75
N LEU A 64 -1.24 15.77 20.53
CA LEU A 64 -1.55 14.43 20.08
C LEU A 64 -2.29 13.67 21.20
N ASP A 65 -3.50 13.17 20.90
CA ASP A 65 -4.19 12.22 21.77
C ASP A 65 -3.66 10.79 21.53
N LEU A 66 -2.88 10.29 22.48
CA LEU A 66 -2.30 8.94 22.44
C LEU A 66 -3.35 7.83 22.58
N LYS A 67 -4.59 8.15 22.97
CA LYS A 67 -5.67 7.18 23.16
C LYS A 67 -6.09 6.46 21.87
N TRP A 68 -5.88 7.10 20.70
CA TRP A 68 -6.37 6.59 19.40
C TRP A 68 -5.31 5.83 18.59
N TYR A 69 -4.09 5.69 19.13
CA TYR A 69 -2.95 5.17 18.40
C TYR A 69 -2.42 3.90 19.06
N ASP A 70 -2.82 2.73 18.53
CA ASP A 70 -2.08 1.47 18.67
C ASP A 70 -0.82 1.51 17.79
N LEU A 71 0.05 2.51 18.01
CA LEU A 71 1.33 2.56 17.31
C LEU A 71 2.31 1.60 18.00
N PRO A 72 3.03 0.76 17.24
CA PRO A 72 4.11 -0.05 17.80
C PRO A 72 5.29 0.80 18.33
N TYR A 73 5.33 2.11 18.02
CA TYR A 73 6.37 3.03 18.44
C TYR A 73 5.79 4.41 18.78
N PRO A 74 6.39 5.16 19.73
CA PRO A 74 5.96 6.51 20.03
C PRO A 74 6.16 7.42 18.79
N PRO A 75 5.21 8.32 18.51
CA PRO A 75 5.34 9.24 17.39
C PRO A 75 6.45 10.26 17.62
N SER A 76 7.09 10.70 16.54
CA SER A 76 8.19 11.67 16.58
C SER A 76 7.76 13.08 16.97
N SER A 77 6.47 13.39 16.89
CA SER A 77 5.87 14.66 17.29
C SER A 77 4.81 14.43 18.36
N GLN A 78 4.75 15.33 19.34
CA GLN A 78 3.72 15.34 20.38
C GLN A 78 2.49 16.17 19.97
N SER A 79 2.48 16.73 18.76
CA SER A 79 1.38 17.51 18.20
C SER A 79 0.98 17.01 16.81
N VAL A 80 -0.30 17.21 16.47
CA VAL A 80 -0.89 16.94 15.15
C VAL A 80 -1.64 18.16 14.64
N PHE A 81 -1.89 18.20 13.33
CA PHE A 81 -2.67 19.27 12.72
C PHE A 81 -4.10 18.80 12.46
N GLU A 82 -5.07 19.62 12.84
CA GLU A 82 -6.48 19.50 12.44
C GLU A 82 -6.81 20.52 11.32
N PRO A 83 -7.80 20.23 10.44
CA PRO A 83 -8.24 21.13 9.38
C PRO A 83 -8.62 22.55 9.84
#